data_AF-A0A178DH72-F1
#
_entry.id   AF-A0A178DH72-F1
#
_cell.length_a   1.000
_cell.length_b   1.000
_cell.length_c   1.000
_cell.angle_alpha   90.00
_cell.angle_beta   90.00
_cell.angle_gamma   90.00
#
_symmetry.space_group_name_H-M   'P 1'
#
loop_
_entity.id
_entity.type
_entity.pdbx_description
1 polymer ?
#
loop_
_entity_poly.entity_id
_entity_poly.type
_entity_poly.pdbx_seq_one_letter_code
_entity_poly.pdbx_strand_id
1 'polypeptide(L)'
;MAAPDATLSKDPVQRLYLLSLPAELRNQIWKHTLGGTVFEVYCWPSYDTRKIASRILNRQKNFLSLLRTFHQIYSEARLFPFNSNAFRIKSEDGIPAFLNKFEASEREAIAELHLVTLGAARMVEGLSYFPKTMPDLLALQRFPGLRRLCIEVRMKSGCRCCRLGHCNSWSPDIGLVEKNLREHVAKENPRVEVVFRRSLFASLSASQAL
;
A
#
# COMPACT_ATOMS: atom_id res chain seq x y z
N MET A 1 -26.27 54.37 -39.13
CA MET A 1 -26.61 53.20 -38.29
C MET A 1 -25.32 52.45 -38.03
N ALA A 2 -24.69 52.68 -36.87
CA ALA A 2 -23.40 52.09 -36.50
C ALA A 2 -23.64 50.91 -35.55
N ALA A 3 -23.05 49.76 -35.88
CA ALA A 3 -23.15 48.55 -35.06
C ALA A 3 -22.29 48.71 -33.79
N PRO A 4 -22.77 48.28 -32.61
CA PRO A 4 -21.98 48.31 -31.39
C PRO A 4 -20.90 47.23 -31.43
N ASP A 5 -19.64 47.67 -31.42
CA ASP A 5 -18.45 46.84 -31.22
C ASP A 5 -18.52 46.14 -29.86
N ALA A 6 -18.83 44.85 -29.88
CA ALA A 6 -18.76 43.98 -28.73
C ALA A 6 -17.28 43.69 -28.43
N THR A 7 -16.64 44.56 -27.66
CA THR A 7 -15.35 44.30 -27.03
C THR A 7 -15.50 43.16 -26.03
N LEU A 8 -15.32 41.93 -26.53
CA LEU A 8 -15.16 40.73 -25.73
C LEU A 8 -14.02 40.99 -24.73
N SER A 9 -14.38 41.23 -23.47
CA SER A 9 -13.44 41.28 -22.35
C SER A 9 -12.75 39.91 -22.27
N LYS A 10 -11.59 39.79 -22.93
CA LYS A 10 -10.60 38.78 -22.60
C LYS A 10 -10.16 39.11 -21.19
N ASP A 11 -10.84 38.58 -20.19
CA ASP A 11 -10.27 38.48 -18.84
C ASP A 11 -9.40 37.22 -18.84
N PRO A 12 -8.06 37.31 -19.04
CA PRO A 12 -7.21 36.13 -19.10
C PRO A 12 -6.84 35.68 -17.68
N VAL A 13 -7.77 35.82 -16.73
CA VAL A 13 -7.54 35.62 -15.31
C VAL A 13 -8.55 34.64 -14.73
N GLN A 14 -8.85 33.57 -15.46
CA GLN A 14 -9.07 32.28 -14.78
C GLN A 14 -7.70 31.76 -14.27
N ARG A 15 -7.04 32.56 -13.43
CA ARG A 15 -5.88 32.10 -12.67
C ARG A 15 -6.39 30.95 -11.83
N LEU A 16 -5.78 29.79 -12.01
CA LEU A 16 -6.06 28.54 -11.32
C LEU A 16 -6.48 28.82 -9.86
N TYR A 17 -7.79 28.85 -9.60
CA TYR A 17 -8.37 29.16 -8.28
C TYR A 17 -7.81 28.28 -7.17
N LEU A 18 -7.28 27.13 -7.54
CA LEU A 18 -6.63 26.19 -6.66
C LEU A 18 -5.32 26.73 -6.07
N LEU A 19 -4.53 27.48 -6.84
CA LEU A 19 -3.24 28.02 -6.39
C LEU A 19 -3.39 29.29 -5.56
N SER A 20 -4.52 30.00 -5.66
CA SER A 20 -4.83 31.14 -4.80
C SER A 20 -5.33 30.73 -3.41
N LEU A 21 -5.69 29.46 -3.21
CA LEU A 21 -6.04 28.95 -1.88
C LEU A 21 -4.82 28.92 -0.97
N PRO A 22 -4.96 29.15 0.35
CA PRO A 22 -3.92 28.85 1.33
C PRO A 22 -3.43 27.40 1.25
N ALA A 23 -2.16 27.16 1.61
CA ALA A 23 -1.51 25.85 1.49
C ALA A 23 -2.23 24.76 2.29
N GLU A 24 -2.84 25.12 3.41
CA GLU A 24 -3.61 24.23 4.28
C GLU A 24 -4.81 23.62 3.54
N LEU A 25 -5.56 24.46 2.83
CA LEU A 25 -6.71 24.02 2.03
C LEU A 25 -6.25 23.17 0.85
N ARG A 26 -5.15 23.55 0.19
CA ARG A 26 -4.58 22.73 -0.90
C ARG A 26 -4.17 21.35 -0.40
N ASN A 27 -3.51 21.26 0.76
CA ASN A 27 -3.13 20.00 1.37
C ASN A 27 -4.33 19.12 1.74
N GLN A 28 -5.43 19.71 2.22
CA GLN A 28 -6.67 18.98 2.45
C GLN A 28 -7.24 18.43 1.13
N ILE A 29 -7.30 19.25 0.08
CA ILE A 29 -7.74 18.82 -1.25
C ILE A 29 -6.85 17.66 -1.76
N TRP A 30 -5.53 17.76 -1.64
CA TRP A 30 -4.60 16.71 -2.04
C TRP A 30 -4.79 15.43 -1.24
N LYS A 31 -5.00 15.53 0.08
CA LYS A 31 -5.28 14.37 0.92
C LYS A 31 -6.58 13.66 0.51
N HIS A 32 -7.62 14.40 0.18
CA HIS A 32 -8.91 13.82 -0.23
C HIS A 32 -8.89 13.27 -1.66
N THR A 33 -8.14 13.90 -2.56
CA THR A 33 -8.09 13.51 -3.99
C THR A 33 -7.07 12.40 -4.27
N LEU A 34 -5.94 12.40 -3.55
CA LEU A 34 -4.82 11.47 -3.75
C LEU A 34 -4.64 10.49 -2.59
N GLY A 35 -5.53 10.47 -1.60
CA GLY A 35 -5.45 9.61 -0.41
C GLY A 35 -6.59 8.60 -0.29
N GLY A 36 -6.57 7.81 0.79
CA GLY A 36 -7.66 6.90 1.16
C GLY A 36 -7.79 5.65 0.30
N THR A 37 -6.87 5.43 -0.64
CA THR A 37 -6.87 4.28 -1.55
C THR A 37 -5.93 3.18 -1.03
N VAL A 38 -6.28 1.92 -1.29
CA VAL A 38 -5.41 0.77 -1.03
C VAL A 38 -4.87 0.23 -2.34
N PHE A 39 -3.57 0.35 -2.57
CA PHE A 39 -2.93 -0.13 -3.79
C PHE A 39 -2.56 -1.60 -3.68
N GLU A 40 -3.21 -2.46 -4.47
CA GLU A 40 -2.78 -3.85 -4.58
C GLU A 40 -1.49 -3.97 -5.40
N VAL A 41 -0.43 -4.38 -4.73
CA VAL A 41 0.87 -4.69 -5.32
C VAL A 41 0.94 -6.19 -5.58
N TYR A 42 0.98 -6.54 -6.85
CA TYR A 42 1.22 -7.90 -7.31
C TYR A 42 2.70 -8.10 -7.58
N CYS A 43 3.22 -9.22 -7.10
CA CYS A 43 4.61 -9.58 -7.22
C CYS A 43 4.67 -10.97 -7.85
N TRP A 44 5.53 -11.15 -8.85
CA TRP A 44 5.71 -12.43 -9.52
C TRP A 44 7.19 -12.65 -9.83
N PRO A 45 7.65 -13.92 -9.87
CA PRO A 45 8.97 -14.23 -10.36
C PRO A 45 9.12 -13.77 -11.82
N SER A 46 10.19 -13.05 -12.14
CA SER A 46 10.57 -12.76 -13.52
C SER A 46 11.15 -14.00 -14.17
N TYR A 47 10.93 -14.17 -15.48
CA TYR A 47 11.56 -15.23 -16.29
C TYR A 47 13.09 -15.09 -16.31
N ASP A 48 13.58 -13.86 -16.17
CA ASP A 48 15.00 -13.58 -16.01
C ASP A 48 15.41 -13.87 -14.55
N THR A 49 16.10 -14.99 -14.40
CA THR A 49 16.34 -15.75 -13.18
C THR A 49 16.68 -14.91 -11.92
N ARG A 50 16.06 -15.28 -10.79
CA ARG A 50 16.24 -14.73 -9.42
C ARG A 50 15.70 -13.33 -9.15
N LYS A 51 15.10 -12.65 -10.12
CA LYS A 51 14.46 -11.35 -9.89
C LYS A 51 12.96 -11.51 -9.67
N ILE A 52 12.44 -10.82 -8.66
CA ILE A 52 11.00 -10.66 -8.46
C ILE A 52 10.61 -9.34 -9.12
N ALA A 53 9.63 -9.40 -10.00
CA ALA A 53 9.00 -8.21 -10.55
C ALA A 53 7.77 -7.85 -9.70
N SER A 54 7.46 -6.56 -9.63
CA SER A 54 6.24 -6.07 -8.99
C SER A 54 5.43 -5.20 -9.96
N ARG A 55 4.13 -5.08 -9.75
CA ARG A 55 3.24 -4.13 -10.44
C ARG A 55 2.03 -3.85 -9.58
N ILE A 56 1.63 -2.59 -9.58
CA ILE A 56 0.35 -2.16 -9.00
C ILE A 56 -0.76 -2.60 -9.96
N LEU A 57 -1.65 -3.49 -9.50
CA LEU A 57 -2.76 -4.03 -10.29
C LEU A 57 -3.92 -3.04 -10.37
N ASN A 58 -4.38 -2.58 -9.21
CA ASN A 58 -5.54 -1.71 -9.12
C ASN A 58 -5.14 -0.24 -9.33
N ARG A 59 -4.75 0.09 -10.56
CA ARG A 59 -4.52 1.47 -10.95
C ARG A 59 -5.86 2.09 -11.25
N GLN A 60 -6.38 2.92 -10.34
CA GLN A 60 -7.41 3.88 -10.72
C GLN A 60 -6.93 4.62 -11.97
N LYS A 61 -7.75 4.57 -13.04
CA LYS A 61 -7.41 5.20 -14.31
C LYS A 61 -7.15 6.68 -14.01
N ASN A 62 -5.99 7.18 -14.44
CA ASN A 62 -5.60 8.57 -14.25
C ASN A 62 -5.36 9.00 -12.79
N PHE A 63 -5.15 8.09 -11.83
CA PHE A 63 -4.90 8.46 -10.43
C PHE A 63 -3.80 9.52 -10.23
N LEU A 64 -2.69 9.37 -10.97
CA LEU A 64 -1.57 10.31 -10.92
C LEU A 64 -1.60 11.33 -12.07
N SER A 65 -2.67 11.40 -12.88
CA SER A 65 -2.71 12.34 -14.01
C SER A 65 -2.66 13.79 -13.53
N LEU A 66 -3.30 14.08 -12.39
CA LEU A 66 -3.29 15.39 -11.76
C LEU A 66 -1.87 15.88 -11.44
N LEU A 67 -0.99 14.97 -11.00
CA LEU A 67 0.41 15.31 -10.72
C LEU A 67 1.20 15.63 -11.99
N ARG A 68 0.70 15.24 -13.17
CA ARG A 68 1.36 15.46 -14.46
C ARG A 68 0.92 16.75 -15.15
N THR A 69 -0.14 17.41 -14.68
CA THR A 69 -0.67 18.61 -15.36
C THR A 69 0.13 19.86 -15.07
N PHE A 70 0.71 20.01 -13.87
CA PHE A 70 1.38 21.24 -13.46
C PHE A 70 2.53 21.01 -12.48
N HIS A 71 3.67 21.68 -12.68
CA HIS A 71 4.87 21.50 -11.87
C HIS A 71 4.68 21.89 -10.39
N GLN A 72 3.93 22.95 -10.11
CA GLN A 72 3.67 23.35 -8.72
C GLN A 72 2.81 22.30 -7.99
N ILE A 73 1.79 21.75 -8.65
CA ILE A 73 0.98 20.66 -8.11
C ILE A 73 1.87 19.46 -7.84
N TYR A 74 2.77 19.12 -8.76
CA TYR A 74 3.73 18.04 -8.55
C TYR A 74 4.60 18.27 -7.31
N SER A 75 5.21 19.46 -7.16
CA SER A 75 6.10 19.74 -6.02
C SER A 75 5.36 19.68 -4.67
N GLU A 76 4.11 20.13 -4.63
CA GLU A 76 3.31 20.13 -3.40
C GLU A 76 2.73 18.74 -3.09
N ALA A 77 2.25 18.03 -4.12
CA ALA A 77 1.38 16.88 -3.93
C ALA A 77 2.06 15.51 -4.17
N ARG A 78 3.29 15.44 -4.69
CA ARG A 78 3.94 14.17 -5.08
C ARG A 78 4.08 13.14 -3.96
N LEU A 79 4.15 13.57 -2.69
CA LEU A 79 4.30 12.66 -1.55
C LEU A 79 2.97 12.18 -0.96
N PHE A 80 1.84 12.82 -1.30
CA PHE A 80 0.51 12.44 -0.79
C PHE A 80 0.13 11.00 -1.16
N PRO A 81 0.37 10.52 -2.40
CA PRO A 81 0.13 9.13 -2.77
C PRO A 81 0.79 8.11 -1.85
N PHE A 82 1.92 8.45 -1.22
CA PHE A 82 2.68 7.53 -0.36
C PHE A 82 2.26 7.66 1.10
N ASN A 83 2.02 8.88 1.56
CA ASN A 83 1.69 9.18 2.96
C ASN A 83 0.22 8.91 3.32
N SER A 84 -0.70 9.05 2.37
CA SER A 84 -2.15 8.98 2.63
C SER A 84 -2.82 7.71 2.12
N ASN A 85 -2.06 6.76 1.56
CA ASN A 85 -2.58 5.50 1.04
C ASN A 85 -1.89 4.32 1.71
N ALA A 86 -2.52 3.15 1.58
CA ALA A 86 -1.96 1.89 2.03
C ALA A 86 -1.49 1.06 0.83
N PHE A 87 -0.38 0.35 0.99
CA PHE A 87 0.12 -0.58 -0.04
C PHE A 87 -0.11 -2.02 0.41
N ARG A 88 -0.91 -2.77 -0.34
CA ARG A 88 -1.24 -4.16 -0.05
C ARG A 88 -0.38 -5.11 -0.87
N ILE A 89 0.55 -5.79 -0.22
CA ILE A 89 1.51 -6.70 -0.84
C ILE A 89 1.16 -8.14 -0.46
N LYS A 90 1.00 -9.02 -1.47
CA LYS A 90 0.63 -10.43 -1.27
C LYS A 90 1.81 -11.38 -1.01
N SER A 91 3.04 -10.88 -1.15
CA SER A 91 4.28 -11.64 -0.97
C SER A 91 5.37 -10.73 -0.44
N GLU A 92 5.93 -11.08 0.72
CA GLU A 92 7.07 -10.40 1.35
C GLU A 92 8.29 -10.29 0.43
N ASP A 93 8.51 -11.30 -0.42
CA ASP A 93 9.62 -11.33 -1.36
C ASP A 93 9.52 -10.21 -2.42
N GLY A 94 8.32 -9.68 -2.62
CA GLY A 94 8.08 -8.55 -3.51
C GLY A 94 8.41 -7.18 -2.91
N ILE A 95 8.63 -7.07 -1.60
CA ILE A 95 8.92 -5.79 -0.93
C ILE A 95 10.16 -5.12 -1.52
N PRO A 96 11.32 -5.80 -1.66
CA PRO A 96 12.50 -5.19 -2.27
C PRO A 96 12.25 -4.69 -3.71
N ALA A 97 11.57 -5.50 -4.53
CA ALA A 97 11.27 -5.17 -5.91
C ALA A 97 10.28 -4.00 -6.04
N PHE A 98 9.36 -3.87 -5.09
CA PHE A 98 8.46 -2.74 -4.97
C PHE A 98 9.22 -1.48 -4.56
N LEU A 99 10.03 -1.54 -3.51
CA LEU A 99 10.77 -0.40 -2.96
C LEU A 99 11.83 0.17 -3.90
N ASN A 100 12.48 -0.67 -4.70
CA ASN A 100 13.52 -0.23 -5.63
C ASN A 100 13.01 0.70 -6.75
N LYS A 101 11.68 0.90 -6.85
CA LYS A 101 11.05 1.78 -7.85
C LYS A 101 10.86 3.21 -7.35
N PHE A 102 11.10 3.45 -6.07
CA PHE A 102 10.81 4.72 -5.43
C PHE A 102 12.08 5.41 -4.95
N GLU A 103 12.08 6.73 -5.03
CA GLU A 103 13.13 7.57 -4.47
C GLU A 103 13.18 7.43 -2.94
N ALA A 104 14.28 7.86 -2.31
CA ALA A 104 14.41 7.81 -0.86
C ALA A 104 13.29 8.60 -0.14
N SER A 105 12.94 9.79 -0.65
CA SER A 105 11.87 10.64 -0.10
C SER A 105 10.49 9.99 -0.20
N GLU A 106 10.21 9.31 -1.31
CA GLU A 106 8.96 8.58 -1.52
C GLU A 106 8.86 7.37 -0.58
N ARG A 107 9.97 6.64 -0.38
CA ARG A 107 10.04 5.51 0.56
C ARG A 107 9.83 5.97 2.00
N GLU A 108 10.39 7.11 2.38
CA GLU A 108 10.16 7.72 3.69
C GLU A 108 8.71 8.18 3.86
N ALA A 109 8.04 8.58 2.78
CA ALA A 109 6.64 8.97 2.84
C ALA A 109 5.67 7.79 3.01
N ILE A 110 6.09 6.53 2.82
CA ILE A 110 5.20 5.37 2.98
C ILE A 110 4.84 5.17 4.46
N ALA A 111 3.60 5.50 4.83
CA ALA A 111 3.13 5.45 6.22
C ALA A 111 2.43 4.13 6.59
N GLU A 112 1.77 3.47 5.63
CA GLU A 112 0.94 2.28 5.89
C GLU A 112 1.21 1.14 4.89
N LEU A 113 1.51 -0.04 5.44
CA LEU A 113 1.78 -1.25 4.66
C LEU A 113 0.85 -2.37 5.10
N HIS A 114 0.22 -3.04 4.12
CA HIS A 114 -0.66 -4.18 4.34
C HIS A 114 0.01 -5.42 3.75
N LEU A 115 0.43 -6.36 4.59
CA LEU A 115 1.01 -7.62 4.16
C LEU A 115 -0.03 -8.71 4.23
N VAL A 116 -0.24 -9.39 3.11
CA VAL A 116 -1.14 -10.55 3.05
C VAL A 116 -0.27 -11.80 3.01
N THR A 117 -0.42 -12.66 4.02
CA THR A 117 0.32 -13.92 4.12
C THR A 117 -0.64 -15.11 4.05
N LEU A 118 -0.24 -16.16 3.33
CA LEU A 118 -0.95 -17.44 3.30
C LEU A 118 -0.42 -18.33 4.43
N GLY A 119 -0.91 -18.07 5.65
CA GLY A 119 -0.57 -18.81 6.87
C GLY A 119 0.52 -18.15 7.70
N ALA A 120 0.18 -17.70 8.91
CA ALA A 120 1.10 -17.08 9.86
C ALA A 120 2.31 -17.98 10.19
N ALA A 121 2.09 -19.30 10.24
CA ALA A 121 3.15 -20.29 10.44
C ALA A 121 4.29 -20.14 9.43
N ARG A 122 3.99 -19.85 8.15
CA ARG A 122 5.03 -19.68 7.12
C ARG A 122 5.94 -18.48 7.36
N MET A 123 5.42 -17.42 8.00
CA MET A 123 6.24 -16.23 8.33
C MET A 123 7.20 -16.51 9.49
N VAL A 124 6.84 -17.37 10.44
CA VAL A 124 7.68 -17.62 11.63
C VAL A 124 8.57 -18.84 11.47
N GLU A 125 8.06 -19.89 10.84
CA GLU A 125 8.79 -21.13 10.62
C GLU A 125 9.74 -21.06 9.41
N GLY A 126 9.74 -19.94 8.67
CA GLY A 126 10.57 -19.78 7.47
C GLY A 126 10.18 -20.75 6.35
N LEU A 127 8.95 -21.24 6.31
CA LEU A 127 8.48 -22.19 5.29
C LEU A 127 8.06 -21.49 3.98
N SER A 128 8.69 -20.36 3.66
CA SER A 128 8.68 -19.81 2.30
C SER A 128 9.61 -20.63 1.40
N TYR A 129 9.65 -20.33 0.10
CA TYR A 129 10.60 -21.01 -0.82
C TYR A 129 12.06 -20.83 -0.38
N PHE A 130 12.34 -19.84 0.46
CA PHE A 130 13.65 -19.56 1.05
C PHE A 130 13.45 -19.26 2.54
N PRO A 131 13.92 -20.11 3.48
CA PRO A 131 13.80 -19.83 4.90
C PRO A 131 14.48 -18.49 5.22
N LYS A 132 13.67 -17.53 5.65
CA LYS A 132 14.11 -16.20 6.06
C LYS A 132 14.02 -16.10 7.57
N THR A 133 15.01 -15.44 8.16
CA THR A 133 14.90 -15.03 9.55
C THR A 133 13.89 -13.89 9.66
N MET A 134 13.24 -13.76 10.83
CA MET A 134 12.28 -12.68 11.10
C MET A 134 12.79 -11.26 10.72
N PRO A 135 14.06 -10.89 10.98
CA PRO A 135 14.63 -9.61 10.54
C PRO A 135 14.59 -9.40 9.02
N ASP A 136 14.86 -10.45 8.24
CA ASP A 136 14.95 -10.37 6.78
C ASP A 136 13.57 -10.29 6.11
N LEU A 137 12.53 -10.69 6.84
CA LEU A 137 11.20 -10.95 6.29
C LEU A 137 10.46 -9.65 5.95
N LEU A 138 10.65 -8.62 6.78
CA LEU A 138 9.99 -7.31 6.61
C LEU A 138 10.93 -6.22 6.09
N ALA A 139 12.23 -6.34 6.39
CA ALA A 139 13.23 -5.31 6.09
C ALA A 139 12.74 -3.90 6.50
N LEU A 140 12.19 -3.76 7.72
CA LEU A 140 11.52 -2.54 8.19
C LEU A 140 12.42 -1.30 8.15
N GLN A 141 13.73 -1.51 8.26
CA GLN A 141 14.75 -0.46 8.10
C GLN A 141 14.66 0.27 6.75
N ARG A 142 14.04 -0.36 5.73
CA ARG A 142 13.83 0.24 4.41
C ARG A 142 12.61 1.17 4.34
N PHE A 143 11.81 1.23 5.41
CA PHE A 143 10.64 2.10 5.54
C PHE A 143 10.77 3.02 6.76
N PRO A 144 11.62 4.07 6.68
CA PRO A 144 11.88 4.92 7.84
C PRO A 144 10.64 5.69 8.33
N GLY A 145 9.67 5.97 7.46
CA GLY A 145 8.41 6.63 7.83
C GLY A 145 7.22 5.71 8.04
N LEU A 146 7.41 4.39 8.08
CA LEU A 146 6.31 3.46 8.37
C LEU A 146 5.76 3.72 9.77
N ARG A 147 4.44 3.88 9.86
CA ARG A 147 3.71 4.08 11.13
C ARG A 147 2.80 2.92 11.42
N ARG A 148 2.31 2.23 10.39
CA ARG A 148 1.32 1.16 10.54
C ARG A 148 1.63 -0.02 9.63
N LEU A 149 1.73 -1.19 10.24
CA LEU A 149 1.89 -2.47 9.56
C LEU A 149 0.66 -3.35 9.84
N CYS A 150 -0.19 -3.52 8.83
CA CYS A 150 -1.32 -4.42 8.89
C CYS A 150 -0.94 -5.79 8.30
N ILE A 151 -1.07 -6.86 9.07
CA ILE A 151 -0.75 -8.22 8.64
C ILE A 151 -2.04 -9.01 8.55
N GLU A 152 -2.44 -9.30 7.32
CA GLU A 152 -3.60 -10.13 7.01
C GLU A 152 -3.17 -11.59 6.87
N VAL A 153 -3.52 -12.39 7.88
CA VAL A 153 -3.31 -13.83 7.88
C VAL A 153 -4.49 -14.48 7.18
N ARG A 154 -4.24 -14.99 5.96
CA ARG A 154 -5.19 -15.79 5.20
C ARG A 154 -4.98 -17.27 5.45
N MET A 155 -6.05 -17.95 5.79
CA MET A 155 -6.06 -19.41 5.89
C MET A 155 -6.38 -20.03 4.54
N LYS A 156 -5.69 -21.11 4.16
CA LYS A 156 -6.21 -21.97 3.09
C LYS A 156 -7.51 -22.60 3.61
N SER A 157 -8.64 -22.29 2.97
CA SER A 157 -9.88 -23.02 3.20
C SER A 157 -9.67 -24.47 2.74
N GLY A 158 -9.45 -25.36 3.70
CA GLY A 158 -9.19 -26.79 3.44
C GLY A 158 -7.85 -27.25 3.99
N CYS A 159 -7.78 -27.48 5.31
CA CYS A 159 -6.82 -28.46 5.79
C CYS A 159 -7.18 -29.82 5.18
N ARG A 160 -6.22 -30.55 4.60
CA ARG A 160 -6.44 -31.95 4.15
C ARG A 160 -6.96 -32.84 5.28
N CYS A 161 -6.66 -32.48 6.53
CA CYS A 161 -7.11 -33.17 7.73
C CYS A 161 -8.62 -33.09 7.98
N CYS A 162 -9.35 -32.17 7.32
CA CYS A 162 -10.76 -31.92 7.61
C CYS A 162 -11.60 -31.89 6.33
N ARG A 163 -11.85 -33.06 5.75
CA ARG A 163 -12.81 -33.24 4.63
C ARG A 163 -14.23 -32.76 4.98
N LEU A 164 -14.53 -32.59 6.26
CA LEU A 164 -15.85 -32.19 6.77
C LEU A 164 -16.02 -30.67 6.97
N GLY A 165 -15.04 -29.84 6.55
CA GLY A 165 -15.23 -28.38 6.51
C GLY A 165 -15.36 -27.69 7.89
N HIS A 166 -14.90 -28.33 8.97
CA HIS A 166 -15.10 -27.83 10.34
C HIS A 166 -13.80 -27.53 11.12
N CYS A 167 -12.61 -27.56 10.50
CA CYS A 167 -11.43 -26.98 11.17
C CYS A 167 -11.42 -25.46 11.07
N ASN A 168 -12.22 -24.82 11.92
CA ASN A 168 -12.07 -23.40 12.21
C ASN A 168 -10.98 -23.16 13.28
N SER A 169 -10.30 -24.21 13.75
CA SER A 169 -9.22 -24.10 14.71
C SER A 169 -8.00 -23.46 14.05
N TRP A 170 -7.81 -22.16 14.32
CA TRP A 170 -6.50 -21.52 14.25
C TRP A 170 -5.48 -22.43 14.93
N SER A 171 -4.32 -22.67 14.31
CA SER A 171 -3.25 -23.38 15.03
C SER A 171 -3.03 -22.64 16.35
N PRO A 172 -2.96 -23.34 17.50
CA PRO A 172 -2.66 -22.70 18.79
C PRO A 172 -1.41 -21.80 18.70
N ASP A 173 -0.49 -22.12 17.78
CA ASP A 173 0.75 -21.39 17.54
C ASP A 173 0.56 -20.00 16.91
N ILE A 174 -0.59 -19.70 16.30
CA ILE A 174 -0.78 -18.40 15.61
C ILE A 174 -0.71 -17.25 16.62
N GLY A 175 -1.25 -17.42 17.84
CA GLY A 175 -1.14 -16.40 18.87
C GLY A 175 0.31 -16.13 19.28
N LEU A 176 1.13 -17.19 19.36
CA LEU A 176 2.56 -17.07 19.67
C LEU A 176 3.32 -16.37 18.54
N VAL A 177 3.01 -16.72 17.28
CA VAL A 177 3.55 -16.06 16.09
C VAL A 177 3.25 -14.56 16.09
N GLU A 178 1.98 -14.20 16.28
CA GLU A 178 1.56 -12.79 16.32
C GLU A 178 2.29 -12.03 17.42
N LYS A 179 2.42 -12.63 18.62
CA LYS A 179 3.16 -12.05 19.75
C LYS A 179 4.64 -11.84 19.41
N ASN A 180 5.33 -12.87 18.93
CA ASN A 180 6.76 -12.80 18.59
C ASN A 180 7.03 -11.73 17.51
N LEU A 181 6.12 -11.62 16.53
CA LEU A 181 6.25 -10.62 15.49
C LEU A 181 6.02 -9.20 16.03
N ARG A 182 5.04 -8.98 16.92
CA ARG A 182 4.87 -7.68 17.58
C ARG A 182 6.10 -7.29 18.38
N GLU A 183 6.64 -8.21 19.18
CA GLU A 183 7.84 -7.96 19.99
C GLU A 183 9.05 -7.65 19.11
N HIS A 184 9.22 -8.38 18.01
CA HIS A 184 10.29 -8.14 17.04
C HIS A 184 10.15 -6.76 16.38
N VAL A 185 8.97 -6.41 15.87
CA VAL A 185 8.74 -5.10 15.25
C VAL A 185 8.88 -3.97 16.27
N ALA A 186 8.37 -4.13 17.49
CA ALA A 186 8.53 -3.14 18.55
C ALA A 186 10.01 -2.92 18.93
N LYS A 187 10.83 -3.97 18.88
CA LYS A 187 12.27 -3.88 19.11
C LYS A 187 12.99 -3.15 17.97
N GLU A 188 12.65 -3.43 16.71
CA GLU A 188 13.30 -2.80 15.55
C GLU A 188 12.83 -1.37 15.29
N ASN A 189 11.52 -1.13 15.38
CA ASN A 189 10.92 0.17 15.14
C ASN A 189 9.70 0.39 16.07
N PRO A 190 9.92 0.99 17.26
CA PRO A 190 8.86 1.17 18.26
C PRO A 190 7.75 2.14 17.82
N ARG A 191 7.94 2.86 16.71
CA ARG A 191 6.93 3.78 16.15
C ARG A 191 5.89 3.07 15.29
N VAL A 192 6.14 1.81 14.90
CA VAL A 192 5.26 1.05 14.01
C VAL A 192 4.19 0.33 14.83
N GLU A 193 2.94 0.69 14.60
CA GLU A 193 1.77 -0.05 15.09
C GLU A 193 1.58 -1.32 14.25
N VAL A 194 1.62 -2.50 14.87
CA VAL A 194 1.35 -3.77 14.18
C VAL A 194 -0.07 -4.25 14.46
N VAL A 195 -0.87 -4.35 13.41
CA VAL A 195 -2.27 -4.80 13.47
C VAL A 195 -2.42 -6.13 12.76
N PHE A 196 -2.94 -7.14 13.45
CA PHE A 196 -3.22 -8.44 12.84
C PHE A 196 -4.68 -8.53 12.44
N ARG A 197 -4.92 -8.98 11.20
CA ARG A 197 -6.25 -9.29 10.68
C ARG A 197 -6.30 -10.73 10.26
N ARG A 198 -7.30 -11.44 10.78
CA ARG A 198 -7.54 -12.84 10.48
C ARG A 198 -8.66 -12.90 9.46
N SER A 199 -8.39 -13.50 8.30
CA SER A 199 -9.39 -13.63 7.23
C SER A 199 -9.48 -15.08 6.76
N LEU A 200 -10.72 -15.58 6.68
CA LEU A 200 -10.99 -16.82 5.97
C LEU A 200 -10.85 -16.53 4.49
N PHE A 201 -10.31 -17.48 3.73
CA PHE A 201 -10.34 -17.46 2.27
C PHE A 201 -11.76 -17.79 1.79
N ALA A 202 -12.74 -17.01 2.25
CA ALA A 202 -14.07 -16.98 1.68
C ALA A 202 -13.96 -16.17 0.38
N SER A 203 -14.28 -16.83 -0.73
CA SER A 203 -14.35 -16.34 -2.11
C SER A 203 -14.30 -14.80 -2.25
N LEU A 204 -13.11 -14.27 -2.54
CA LEU A 204 -12.83 -12.86 -2.87
C LEU A 204 -13.51 -12.37 -4.17
N SER A 205 -14.57 -13.03 -4.64
CA SER A 205 -15.16 -12.79 -5.95
C SER A 205 -16.34 -11.81 -5.97
N ALA A 206 -16.83 -11.28 -4.84
CA ALA A 206 -18.08 -10.50 -4.83
C ALA A 206 -17.93 -9.00 -4.51
N SER A 207 -16.93 -8.55 -3.75
CA SER A 207 -16.92 -7.17 -3.20
C SER A 207 -16.00 -6.18 -3.93
N GLN A 208 -15.39 -6.53 -5.06
CA GLN A 208 -14.57 -5.62 -5.87
C GLN A 208 -15.22 -5.23 -7.21
N ALA A 209 -16.52 -5.46 -7.38
CA ALA A 209 -17.28 -5.18 -8.62
C ALA A 209 -18.24 -3.98 -8.51
N LEU A 210 -17.91 -2.98 -7.68
CA LEU A 210 -18.61 -1.69 -7.61
C LEU A 210 -17.67 -0.55 -8.00
#